data_AF-A0A354D590-F1
#
_entry.id   AF-A0A354D590-F1
#
_cell.length_a   1.000
_cell.length_b   1.000
_cell.length_c   1.000
_cell.angle_alpha   90.00
_cell.angle_beta   90.00
_cell.angle_gamma   90.00
#
_symmetry.space_group_name_H-M   'P 1'
#
loop_
_entity.id
_entity.type
_entity.pdbx_description
1 polymer ?
#
loop_
_entity_poly.entity_id
_entity_poly.type
_entity_poly.pdbx_seq_one_letter_code
_entity_poly.pdbx_strand_id
1 'polypeptide(L)'
;MLKEFLKNYQSEQEAKKKMLQNKQDELHIRIRETTQFILYLEKEDENDCEPFTPRTIYPHHKERISDLKSEQKSLLGEQKKVEAELKDVDYRLTQISDIIKIVEQSESTDQVSIPKDTYDMIISELNHAVQSIDKCMRLMDEEKSSSNMQCKKEMKSVLDFLYNVIGLL
;
A
#
# COMPACT_ATOMS: atom_id res chain seq x y z
N MET A 1 -11.58 3.73 -10.46
CA MET A 1 -10.60 4.58 -11.18
C MET A 1 -9.28 4.72 -10.41
N LEU A 2 -9.25 5.28 -9.19
CA LEU A 2 -8.00 5.44 -8.42
C LEU A 2 -7.34 4.11 -8.03
N LYS A 3 -8.11 3.15 -7.51
CA LYS A 3 -7.61 1.82 -7.12
C LYS A 3 -6.95 1.06 -8.27
N GLU A 4 -7.57 1.12 -9.44
CA GLU A 4 -7.06 0.50 -10.67
C GLU A 4 -5.78 1.19 -11.15
N PHE A 5 -5.74 2.52 -11.12
CA PHE A 5 -4.52 3.28 -11.39
C PHE A 5 -3.37 2.88 -10.45
N LEU A 6 -3.62 2.77 -9.14
CA LEU A 6 -2.61 2.38 -8.16
C LEU A 6 -2.09 0.95 -8.39
N LYS A 7 -2.97 0.01 -8.72
CA LYS A 7 -2.59 -1.38 -9.05
C LYS A 7 -1.78 -1.47 -10.35
N ASN A 8 -2.13 -0.69 -11.36
CA ASN A 8 -1.38 -0.61 -12.60
C ASN A 8 0.02 -0.01 -12.36
N TYR A 9 0.09 1.08 -11.60
CA TYR A 9 1.37 1.70 -11.24
C TYR A 9 2.25 0.79 -10.38
N GLN A 10 1.67 0.05 -9.43
CA GLN A 10 2.36 -0.99 -8.68
C GLN A 10 2.97 -2.04 -9.62
N SER A 11 2.18 -2.56 -10.56
CA SER A 11 2.64 -3.56 -11.52
C SER A 11 3.79 -3.05 -12.39
N GLU A 12 3.75 -1.78 -12.80
CA GLU A 12 4.84 -1.12 -13.52
C GLU A 12 6.12 -1.03 -12.68
N GLN A 13 6.01 -0.66 -11.39
CA GLN A 13 7.15 -0.65 -10.47
C GLN A 13 7.73 -2.05 -10.22
N GLU A 14 6.88 -3.07 -10.12
CA GLU A 14 7.32 -4.47 -9.99
C GLU A 14 8.05 -4.96 -11.25
N ALA A 15 7.57 -4.61 -12.43
CA ALA A 15 8.25 -4.89 -13.70
C ALA A 15 9.63 -4.21 -13.74
N LYS A 16 9.69 -2.92 -13.37
CA LYS A 16 10.95 -2.18 -13.29
C LYS A 16 11.92 -2.81 -12.30
N LYS A 17 11.45 -3.21 -11.11
CA LYS A 17 12.26 -3.92 -10.10
C LYS A 17 12.87 -5.20 -10.67
N LYS A 18 12.06 -6.01 -11.36
CA LYS A 18 12.53 -7.24 -12.00
C LYS A 18 13.59 -6.98 -13.07
N MET A 19 13.40 -5.95 -13.90
CA MET A 19 14.41 -5.55 -14.90
C MET A 19 15.73 -5.12 -14.24
N LEU A 20 15.66 -4.34 -13.16
CA LEU A 20 16.83 -3.89 -12.43
C LEU A 20 17.55 -5.05 -11.71
N GLN A 21 16.81 -6.03 -11.18
CA GLN A 21 17.38 -7.25 -10.59
C GLN A 21 18.13 -8.08 -11.62
N ASN A 22 17.52 -8.32 -12.80
CA ASN A 22 18.21 -9.01 -13.89
C ASN A 22 19.52 -8.29 -14.28
N LYS A 23 19.46 -6.96 -14.37
CA LYS A 23 20.65 -6.14 -14.65
C LYS A 23 21.70 -6.24 -13.55
N GLN A 24 21.28 -6.31 -12.29
CA GLN A 24 22.18 -6.50 -11.15
C GLN A 24 22.89 -7.86 -11.23
N ASP A 25 22.17 -8.92 -11.61
CA ASP A 25 22.73 -10.26 -11.79
C ASP A 25 23.73 -10.31 -12.95
N GLU A 26 23.40 -9.70 -14.09
CA GLU A 26 24.30 -9.57 -15.23
C GLU A 26 25.60 -8.84 -14.85
N LEU A 27 25.49 -7.71 -14.14
CA LEU A 27 26.64 -6.97 -13.65
C LEU A 27 27.47 -7.81 -12.66
N HIS A 28 26.82 -8.56 -11.78
CA HIS A 28 27.51 -9.43 -10.82
C HIS A 28 28.31 -10.53 -11.53
N ILE A 29 27.73 -11.17 -12.54
CA ILE A 29 28.41 -12.17 -13.38
C ILE A 29 29.61 -11.54 -14.07
N ARG A 30 29.41 -10.39 -14.74
CA ARG A 30 30.47 -9.75 -15.51
C ARG A 30 31.63 -9.28 -14.63
N ILE A 31 31.33 -8.67 -13.48
CA ILE A 31 32.37 -8.28 -12.49
C ILE A 31 33.16 -9.50 -12.03
N ARG A 32 32.50 -10.62 -11.76
CA ARG A 32 33.16 -11.87 -11.36
C ARG A 32 34.09 -12.39 -12.45
N GLU A 33 33.62 -12.44 -13.70
CA GLU A 33 34.42 -12.88 -14.85
C GLU A 33 35.63 -11.96 -15.07
N THR A 34 35.44 -10.64 -15.12
CA THR A 34 36.54 -9.67 -15.26
C THR A 34 37.57 -9.83 -14.14
N THR A 35 37.12 -10.07 -12.90
CA THR A 35 38.02 -10.32 -11.76
C THR A 35 38.83 -11.59 -11.95
N GLN A 36 38.18 -12.68 -12.40
CA GLN A 36 38.86 -13.95 -12.68
C GLN A 36 39.88 -13.82 -13.82
N PHE A 37 39.55 -13.08 -14.88
CA PHE A 37 40.48 -12.82 -15.98
C PHE A 37 41.71 -12.03 -15.54
N ILE A 38 41.54 -11.00 -14.72
CA ILE A 38 42.67 -10.23 -14.18
C ILE A 38 43.60 -11.15 -13.38
N LEU A 39 43.03 -11.96 -12.46
CA LEU A 39 43.81 -12.89 -11.64
C LEU A 39 44.52 -13.96 -12.45
N TYR A 40 43.91 -14.42 -13.54
CA TYR A 40 44.53 -15.38 -14.45
C TYR A 40 45.78 -14.79 -15.12
N LEU A 41 45.65 -13.59 -15.68
CA LEU A 41 46.77 -12.89 -16.35
C LEU A 41 47.89 -12.55 -15.36
N GLU A 42 47.54 -12.11 -14.14
CA GLU A 42 48.53 -11.83 -13.09
C GLU A 42 49.29 -13.10 -12.67
N LYS A 43 48.63 -14.26 -12.61
CA LYS A 43 49.29 -15.55 -12.32
C LYS A 43 50.18 -16.06 -13.45
N GLU A 44 49.76 -15.91 -14.72
CA GLU A 44 50.62 -16.27 -15.85
C GLU A 44 51.91 -15.46 -15.85
N ASP A 45 51.84 -14.17 -15.54
CA ASP A 45 53.03 -13.31 -15.41
C ASP A 45 53.94 -13.68 -14.22
N GLU A 46 53.39 -14.24 -13.13
CA GLU A 46 54.16 -14.66 -11.93
C GLU A 46 54.84 -16.03 -12.09
N ASN A 47 54.27 -16.95 -12.86
CA ASN A 47 54.79 -18.32 -13.01
C ASN A 47 56.11 -18.42 -13.79
N ASP A 48 56.53 -17.37 -14.51
CA ASP A 48 57.81 -17.29 -15.23
C ASP A 48 59.03 -16.95 -14.32
N CYS A 49 58.91 -17.13 -13.00
CA CYS A 49 59.93 -16.75 -12.01
C CYS A 49 60.79 -17.91 -11.48
N GLU A 50 60.91 -19.03 -12.20
CA GLU A 50 61.87 -20.08 -11.83
C GLU A 50 63.32 -19.69 -12.21
N PRO A 51 64.31 -19.82 -11.30
CA PRO A 51 65.72 -19.60 -11.62
C PRO A 51 66.19 -20.58 -12.72
N PHE A 52 66.90 -20.05 -13.72
CA PHE A 52 67.49 -20.81 -14.84
C PHE A 52 66.50 -21.38 -15.89
N THR A 53 65.22 -21.01 -15.84
CA THR A 53 64.24 -21.28 -16.91
C THR A 53 64.15 -20.06 -17.86
N PRO A 54 64.17 -20.24 -19.20
CA PRO A 54 63.91 -19.13 -20.13
C PRO A 54 62.55 -18.51 -19.82
N ARG A 55 62.51 -17.20 -19.58
CA ARG A 55 61.26 -16.49 -19.27
C ARG A 55 60.42 -16.35 -20.53
N THR A 56 59.15 -16.73 -20.44
CA THR A 56 58.15 -16.26 -21.40
C THR A 56 57.78 -14.82 -21.01
N ILE A 57 57.69 -13.93 -22.00
CA ILE A 57 57.27 -12.54 -21.77
C ILE A 57 56.01 -12.34 -22.60
N TYR A 58 54.92 -11.97 -21.94
CA TYR A 58 53.65 -11.64 -22.57
C TYR A 58 53.51 -10.11 -22.71
N PRO A 59 53.82 -9.52 -23.87
CA PRO A 59 53.98 -8.06 -23.97
C PRO A 59 52.67 -7.28 -23.75
N HIS A 60 51.53 -7.92 -24.04
CA HIS A 60 50.21 -7.28 -24.00
C HIS A 60 49.44 -7.51 -22.69
N HIS A 61 49.92 -8.36 -21.77
CA HIS A 61 49.21 -8.65 -20.52
C HIS A 61 48.99 -7.41 -19.67
N LYS A 62 50.01 -6.56 -19.54
CA LYS A 62 49.91 -5.31 -18.78
C LYS A 62 48.85 -4.35 -19.33
N GLU A 63 48.80 -4.19 -20.64
CA GLU A 63 47.80 -3.39 -21.33
C GLU A 63 46.40 -3.98 -21.11
N ARG A 64 46.25 -5.30 -21.31
CA ARG A 64 44.97 -5.98 -21.12
C ARG A 64 44.47 -5.92 -19.67
N ILE A 65 45.35 -6.08 -18.69
CA ILE A 65 45.03 -5.93 -17.26
C ILE A 65 44.57 -4.49 -16.96
N SER A 66 45.22 -3.49 -17.54
CA SER A 66 44.82 -2.08 -17.41
C SER A 66 43.41 -1.85 -17.95
N ASP A 67 43.12 -2.35 -19.15
CA ASP A 67 41.79 -2.25 -19.76
C ASP A 67 40.72 -2.93 -18.89
N LEU A 68 40.98 -4.16 -18.43
CA LEU A 68 40.07 -4.91 -17.58
C LEU A 68 39.83 -4.21 -16.23
N LYS A 69 40.85 -3.59 -15.63
CA LYS A 69 40.70 -2.78 -14.40
C LYS A 69 39.84 -1.54 -14.64
N SER A 70 39.96 -0.92 -15.81
CA SER A 70 39.11 0.22 -16.20
C SER A 70 37.65 -0.20 -16.41
N GLU A 71 37.42 -1.34 -17.07
CA GLU A 71 36.10 -1.94 -17.24
C GLU A 71 35.48 -2.30 -15.88
N GLN A 72 36.23 -2.95 -15.00
CA GLN A 72 35.77 -3.31 -13.66
C GLN A 72 35.33 -2.09 -12.85
N LYS A 73 36.07 -0.98 -12.94
CA LYS A 73 35.69 0.29 -12.30
C LYS A 73 34.38 0.84 -12.84
N SER A 74 34.17 0.76 -14.15
CA SER A 74 32.91 1.17 -14.80
C SER A 74 31.74 0.31 -14.33
N LEU A 75 31.91 -1.02 -14.35
CA LEU A 75 30.89 -1.99 -13.93
C LEU A 75 30.49 -1.81 -12.46
N LEU A 76 31.46 -1.56 -11.57
CA LEU A 76 31.19 -1.25 -10.16
C LEU A 76 30.41 0.07 -9.98
N GLY A 77 30.69 1.07 -10.82
CA GLY A 77 29.91 2.31 -10.85
C GLY A 77 28.46 2.08 -11.26
N GLU A 78 28.26 1.26 -12.30
CA GLU A 78 26.93 0.89 -12.77
C GLU A 78 26.16 0.05 -11.74
N GLN A 79 26.84 -0.89 -11.07
CA GLN A 79 26.26 -1.70 -10.00
C GLN A 79 25.72 -0.82 -8.86
N LYS A 80 26.49 0.17 -8.42
CA LYS A 80 26.05 1.13 -7.38
C LYS A 80 24.84 1.94 -7.82
N LYS A 81 24.78 2.33 -9.09
CA LYS A 81 23.63 3.05 -9.66
C LYS A 81 22.38 2.18 -9.65
N VAL A 82 22.49 0.93 -10.12
CA VAL A 82 21.38 -0.04 -10.11
C VAL A 82 20.91 -0.33 -8.69
N GLU A 83 21.83 -0.47 -7.72
CA GLU A 83 21.47 -0.67 -6.31
C GLU A 83 20.69 0.52 -5.73
N ALA A 84 21.10 1.76 -6.06
CA ALA A 84 20.38 2.96 -5.64
C ALA A 84 18.97 3.03 -6.27
N GLU A 85 18.85 2.70 -7.57
CA GLU A 85 17.57 2.64 -8.26
C GLU A 85 16.64 1.56 -7.69
N LEU A 86 17.18 0.39 -7.31
CA LEU A 86 16.41 -0.67 -6.65
C LEU A 86 15.85 -0.22 -5.30
N LYS A 87 16.67 0.45 -4.48
CA LYS A 87 16.22 1.01 -3.19
C LYS A 87 15.09 2.03 -3.37
N ASP A 88 15.18 2.90 -4.38
CA ASP A 88 14.10 3.85 -4.71
C ASP A 88 12.82 3.15 -5.13
N VAL A 89 12.92 2.13 -5.98
CA VAL A 89 11.75 1.35 -6.43
C VAL A 89 11.10 0.59 -5.26
N ASP A 90 11.90 -0.02 -4.38
CA ASP A 90 11.40 -0.72 -3.18
C ASP A 90 10.68 0.23 -2.22
N TYR A 91 11.20 1.45 -2.05
CA TYR A 91 10.55 2.48 -1.27
C TYR A 91 9.20 2.87 -1.88
N ARG A 92 9.14 3.12 -3.19
CA ARG A 92 7.90 3.44 -3.90
C ARG A 92 6.87 2.31 -3.80
N LEU A 93 7.29 1.06 -3.95
CA LEU A 93 6.40 -0.10 -3.84
C LEU A 93 5.77 -0.20 -2.45
N THR A 94 6.54 0.10 -1.41
CA THR A 94 6.05 0.15 -0.03
C THR A 94 4.99 1.25 0.14
N GLN A 95 5.29 2.47 -0.34
CA GLN A 95 4.33 3.58 -0.30
C GLN A 95 3.03 3.25 -1.04
N ILE A 96 3.11 2.68 -2.25
CA ILE A 96 1.94 2.32 -3.04
C ILE A 96 1.12 1.26 -2.30
N SER A 97 1.77 0.26 -1.72
CA SER A 97 1.10 -0.80 -0.94
C SER A 97 0.34 -0.23 0.25
N ASP A 98 0.94 0.72 0.97
CA ASP A 98 0.29 1.36 2.12
C ASP A 98 -0.88 2.25 1.69
N ILE A 99 -0.75 2.99 0.58
CA ILE A 99 -1.86 3.77 0.01
C ILE A 99 -3.01 2.86 -0.41
N ILE A 100 -2.73 1.74 -1.08
CA ILE A 100 -3.76 0.78 -1.50
C ILE A 100 -4.52 0.24 -0.27
N LYS A 101 -3.82 -0.12 0.81
CA LYS A 101 -4.47 -0.57 2.07
C LYS A 101 -5.41 0.49 2.64
N ILE A 102 -4.99 1.76 2.66
CA ILE A 102 -5.82 2.87 3.16
C ILE A 102 -7.07 3.03 2.30
N VAL A 103 -6.92 3.01 0.97
CA VAL A 103 -8.06 3.10 0.04
C VAL A 103 -9.04 1.95 0.26
N GLU A 104 -8.54 0.73 0.41
CA GLU A 104 -9.38 -0.45 0.68
C GLU A 104 -10.09 -0.39 2.03
N GLN A 105 -9.45 0.17 3.06
CA GLN A 105 -10.09 0.39 4.36
C GLN A 105 -11.17 1.47 4.28
N SER A 106 -10.93 2.56 3.55
CA SER A 106 -11.92 3.64 3.39
C SER A 106 -13.21 3.17 2.70
N GLU A 107 -13.09 2.31 1.67
CA GLU A 107 -14.24 1.68 1.02
C GLU A 107 -15.06 0.78 1.98
N SER A 108 -14.46 0.29 3.06
CA SER A 108 -15.14 -0.55 4.06
C SER A 108 -15.84 0.23 5.18
N THR A 109 -15.37 1.45 5.48
CA THR A 109 -15.95 2.33 6.52
C THR A 109 -17.14 3.17 6.05
N ASP A 110 -17.36 3.31 4.74
CA ASP A 110 -18.58 3.93 4.19
C ASP A 110 -19.85 3.09 4.43
N GLN A 111 -19.70 1.88 5.00
CA GLN A 111 -20.79 1.11 5.59
C GLN A 111 -20.84 1.24 7.11
N VAL A 112 -21.10 2.45 7.63
CA VAL A 112 -21.85 2.55 8.89
C VAL A 112 -23.30 2.18 8.58
N SER A 113 -23.53 0.90 8.24
CA SER A 113 -24.86 0.35 8.31
C SER A 113 -25.16 0.21 9.80
N ILE A 114 -26.15 0.97 10.28
CA ILE A 114 -26.74 0.67 11.58
C ILE A 114 -27.15 -0.81 11.49
N PRO A 115 -26.64 -1.68 12.38
CA PRO A 115 -26.99 -3.10 12.33
C PRO A 115 -28.51 -3.22 12.28
N LYS A 116 -29.04 -4.04 11.38
CA LYS A 116 -30.49 -4.15 11.16
C LYS A 116 -31.26 -4.36 12.47
N ASP A 117 -30.70 -5.15 13.38
CA ASP A 117 -31.26 -5.39 14.71
C ASP A 117 -31.35 -4.12 15.58
N THR A 118 -30.38 -3.22 15.45
CA THR A 118 -30.40 -1.90 16.12
C THR A 118 -31.45 -0.99 15.51
N TYR A 119 -31.60 -1.02 14.19
CA TYR A 119 -32.64 -0.28 13.48
C TYR A 119 -34.04 -0.76 13.88
N ASP A 120 -34.28 -2.07 13.85
CA ASP A 120 -35.56 -2.69 14.22
C ASP A 120 -35.90 -2.41 15.70
N MET A 121 -34.90 -2.40 16.59
CA MET A 121 -35.06 -2.02 18.00
C MET A 121 -35.48 -0.55 18.15
N ILE A 122 -34.83 0.38 17.45
CA ILE A 122 -35.18 1.81 17.48
C ILE A 122 -36.60 2.03 16.97
N ILE A 123 -37.00 1.38 15.88
CA ILE A 123 -38.37 1.48 15.35
C ILE A 123 -39.40 0.90 16.34
N SER A 124 -39.08 -0.21 17.01
CA SER A 124 -39.96 -0.79 18.04
C SER A 124 -40.17 0.17 19.23
N GLU A 125 -39.10 0.76 19.74
CA GLU A 125 -39.15 1.74 20.84
C GLU A 125 -39.94 3.00 20.46
N LEU A 126 -39.72 3.53 19.25
CA LEU A 126 -40.47 4.67 18.74
C LEU A 126 -41.97 4.36 18.60
N ASN A 127 -42.32 3.18 18.08
CA ASN A 127 -43.72 2.75 17.99
C ASN A 127 -44.36 2.58 19.37
N HIS A 128 -43.64 2.06 20.35
CA HIS A 128 -44.12 1.95 21.73
C HIS A 128 -44.36 3.32 22.37
N ALA A 129 -43.48 4.30 22.12
CA ALA A 129 -43.66 5.68 22.57
C ALA A 129 -44.92 6.33 21.95
N VAL A 130 -45.13 6.16 20.64
CA VAL A 130 -46.33 6.63 19.93
C VAL A 130 -47.60 6.04 20.55
N GLN A 131 -47.65 4.73 20.79
CA GLN A 131 -48.80 4.07 21.41
C GLN A 131 -49.07 4.58 22.83
N SER A 132 -48.02 4.83 23.60
CA SER A 132 -48.12 5.35 24.97
C SER A 132 -48.71 6.77 24.98
N ILE A 133 -48.24 7.65 24.08
CA ILE A 133 -48.76 9.02 23.95
C ILE A 133 -50.22 9.01 23.48
N ASP A 134 -50.56 8.18 22.50
CA ASP A 134 -51.94 8.05 22.00
C ASP A 134 -52.90 7.55 23.10
N LYS A 135 -52.45 6.63 23.95
CA LYS A 135 -53.20 6.20 25.14
C LYS A 135 -53.39 7.34 26.14
N CYS A 136 -52.35 8.11 26.45
CA CYS A 136 -52.46 9.28 27.32
C CYS A 136 -53.44 10.32 26.77
N MET A 137 -53.41 10.56 25.45
CA MET A 137 -54.35 11.48 24.79
C MET A 137 -55.81 11.02 24.90
N ARG A 138 -56.08 9.72 24.74
CA ARG A 138 -57.44 9.16 24.94
C ARG A 138 -57.93 9.31 26.37
N LEU A 139 -57.08 9.04 27.36
CA LEU A 139 -57.45 9.20 28.78
C LEU A 139 -57.75 10.66 29.14
N MET A 140 -57.00 11.60 28.55
CA MET A 140 -57.28 13.03 28.73
C MET A 140 -58.60 13.47 28.09
N ASP A 141 -59.10 12.76 27.08
CA ASP A 141 -60.41 13.04 26.47
C ASP A 141 -61.59 12.56 27.32
N GLU A 142 -61.36 11.58 28.19
CA GLU A 142 -62.34 11.10 29.16
C GLU A 142 -62.45 12.06 30.38
N GLU A 143 -61.37 12.75 30.73
CA GLU A 143 -61.33 13.75 31.80
C GLU A 143 -61.72 15.16 31.29
N LYS A 144 -62.99 15.58 31.48
CA LYS A 144 -63.51 16.91 31.12
C LYS A 144 -62.95 18.06 31.99
N SER A 145 -61.63 18.25 32.05
CA SER A 145 -60.97 19.36 32.76
C SER A 145 -60.37 20.36 31.78
N SER A 146 -60.59 21.66 32.03
CA SER A 146 -60.02 22.75 31.21
C SER A 146 -58.48 22.81 31.27
N SER A 147 -57.86 22.20 32.28
CA SER A 147 -56.40 22.14 32.45
C SER A 147 -55.72 21.18 31.47
N ASN A 148 -56.43 20.20 30.91
CA ASN A 148 -55.84 19.17 30.05
C ASN A 148 -55.66 19.63 28.59
N MET A 149 -56.25 20.77 28.19
CA MET A 149 -56.23 21.24 26.80
C MET A 149 -54.84 21.63 26.29
N GLN A 150 -53.97 22.19 27.15
CA GLN A 150 -52.60 22.55 26.77
C GLN A 150 -51.70 21.31 26.66
N CYS A 151 -51.79 20.41 27.65
CA CYS A 151 -51.07 19.12 27.64
C CYS A 151 -51.42 18.28 26.40
N LYS A 152 -52.70 18.24 26.01
CA LYS A 152 -53.15 17.54 24.79
C LYS A 152 -52.54 18.11 23.51
N LYS A 153 -52.41 19.44 23.39
CA LYS A 153 -51.80 20.08 22.22
C LYS A 153 -50.30 19.74 22.13
N GLU A 154 -49.60 19.78 23.26
CA GLU A 154 -48.17 19.42 23.32
C GLU A 154 -47.95 17.95 22.99
N MET A 155 -48.75 17.03 23.56
CA MET A 155 -48.69 15.61 23.24
C MET A 155 -48.95 15.31 21.75
N LYS A 156 -49.93 16.00 21.15
CA LYS A 156 -50.18 15.87 19.71
C LYS A 156 -48.98 16.33 18.87
N SER A 157 -48.35 17.45 19.24
CA SER A 157 -47.14 17.93 18.56
C SER A 157 -45.97 16.96 18.66
N VAL A 158 -45.81 16.27 19.81
CA VAL A 158 -44.79 15.23 19.99
C VAL A 158 -45.10 14.01 19.14
N LEU A 159 -46.38 13.61 19.06
CA LEU A 159 -46.82 12.49 18.21
C LEU A 159 -46.53 12.76 16.72
N ASP A 160 -46.87 13.95 16.24
CA ASP A 160 -46.62 14.37 14.85
C ASP A 160 -45.10 14.40 14.54
N PHE A 161 -44.28 14.85 15.49
CA PHE A 161 -42.83 14.79 15.38
C PHE A 161 -42.31 13.35 15.28
N LEU A 162 -42.79 12.45 16.13
CA LEU A 162 -42.38 11.05 16.12
C LEU A 162 -42.76 10.34 14.81
N TYR A 163 -43.95 10.59 14.27
CA TYR A 163 -44.35 10.04 12.96
C TYR A 163 -43.46 10.53 11.82
N ASN A 164 -43.04 11.79 11.85
CA ASN A 164 -42.10 12.32 10.86
C ASN A 164 -40.72 11.67 10.97
N VAL A 165 -40.23 11.44 12.20
CA VAL A 165 -38.96 10.74 12.43
C VAL A 165 -39.02 9.29 11.95
N ILE A 166 -40.11 8.57 12.25
CA ILE A 166 -40.31 7.19 11.78
C ILE A 166 -40.42 7.13 10.24
N GLY A 167 -41.04 8.11 9.59
CA GLY A 167 -41.18 8.14 8.12
C GLY A 167 -39.93 8.57 7.36
N LEU A 168 -38.93 9.13 8.05
CA LEU A 168 -37.62 9.49 7.49
C LEU A 168 -36.57 8.38 7.65
N LEU A 169 -36.86 7.38 8.48
CA LEU A 169 -36.07 6.17 8.69
C LEU A 169 -36.49 5.11 7.66
#